data_AF-A0A7V9KPJ4-F1
#
_entry.id   AF-A0A7V9KPJ4-F1
#
_cell.length_a   1.000
_cell.length_b   1.000
_cell.length_c   1.000
_cell.angle_alpha   90.00
_cell.angle_beta   90.00
_cell.angle_gamma   90.00
#
_symmetry.space_group_name_H-M   'P 1'
#
loop_
_entity.id
_entity.type
_entity.pdbx_description
1 polymer ?
#
loop_
_entity_poly.entity_id
_entity_poly.type
_entity_poly.pdbx_seq_one_letter_code
_entity_poly.pdbx_strand_id
1 'polypeptide(L)' 'MSFGIYIVGYLILIIGLAIGANLLHVPPKWIGVGILCLVGIAIVHGVTATRQKDPPS' A
#
# COMPACT_ATOMS: atom_id res chain seq x y z
N MET A 1 15.25 -10.87 7.49
CA MET A 1 13.81 -11.22 7.63
C MET A 1 13.05 -10.02 8.15
N SER A 2 12.38 -9.26 7.28
CA SER A 2 11.60 -8.07 7.67
C SER A 2 10.43 -7.83 6.70
N PHE A 3 9.90 -8.91 6.13
CA PHE A 3 8.80 -8.82 5.17
C PHE A 3 7.50 -8.33 5.83
N GLY A 4 7.22 -8.80 7.05
CA GLY A 4 6.04 -8.38 7.81
C GLY A 4 6.01 -6.88 8.11
N ILE A 5 7.16 -6.24 8.37
CA ILE A 5 7.23 -4.81 8.68
C ILE A 5 6.93 -3.95 7.45
N TYR A 6 7.26 -4.45 6.25
CA TYR A 6 6.96 -3.79 4.98
C TYR A 6 5.45 -3.79 4.70
N ILE A 7 4.79 -4.93 4.92
CA ILE A 7 3.32 -5.04 4.83
C ILE A 7 2.64 -4.10 5.83
N VAL A 8 3.10 -4.10 7.08
CA VAL A 8 2.52 -3.25 8.14
C VAL A 8 2.69 -1.76 7.82
N GLY A 9 3.87 -1.34 7.37
CA GLY A 9 4.10 0.04 6.94
C GLY A 9 3.20 0.46 5.77
N TYR A 10 2.96 -0.47 4.83
CA TYR A 10 2.08 -0.21 3.70
C TYR A 10 0.60 -0.11 4.10
N LEU A 11 0.16 -0.96 5.04
CA LEU A 11 -1.19 -0.92 5.58
C LEU A 11 -1.48 0.43 6.27
N ILE A 12 -0.50 0.92 7.05
CA ILE A 12 -0.58 2.23 7.72
C ILE A 12 -0.67 3.37 6.69
N LEU A 13 0.08 3.29 5.59
CA LEU A 13 0.03 4.29 4.51
C LEU A 13 -1.35 4.35 3.85
N ILE A 14 -1.95 3.20 3.54
CA ILE A 14 -3.30 3.12 2.95
C ILE A 14 -4.34 3.75 3.90
N ILE A 15 -4.31 3.39 5.18
CA ILE A 15 -5.26 3.89 6.18
C ILE A 15 -5.08 5.41 6.38
N GLY A 16 -3.83 5.89 6.45
CA GLY A 16 -3.51 7.31 6.59
C GLY A 16 -4.02 8.15 5.41
N LEU A 17 -3.84 7.67 4.17
CA LEU A 17 -4.33 8.40 3.00
C LEU A 17 -5.86 8.37 2.89
N ALA A 18 -6.50 7.25 3.25
CA ALA A 18 -7.95 7.14 3.28
C ALA A 18 -8.59 8.14 4.25
N ILE A 19 -7.99 8.30 5.45
CA ILE A 19 -8.44 9.27 6.46
C ILE A 19 -8.15 10.71 6.00
N GLY A 20 -6.95 10.99 5.47
CA GLY A 20 -6.60 12.32 4.96
C GLY A 20 -7.51 12.79 3.82
N ALA A 21 -7.87 11.89 2.90
CA ALA A 21 -8.80 12.20 1.82
C ALA A 21 -10.24 12.41 2.33
N ASN A 22 -10.63 11.74 3.42
CA ASN A 22 -11.90 11.99 4.11
C ASN A 22 -11.94 13.39 4.74
N LEU A 23 -10.86 13.81 5.42
CA LEU A 23 -10.76 15.15 6.01
C LEU A 23 -10.75 16.27 4.96
N LEU A 24 -10.26 15.99 3.75
CA LEU A 24 -10.20 16.95 2.66
C LEU A 24 -11.56 17.17 1.95
N HIS A 25 -12.66 16.57 2.46
CA HIS A 25 -14.00 16.62 1.86
C HIS A 25 -14.06 16.17 0.39
N VAL A 26 -13.14 15.28 -0.01
CA VAL A 26 -13.15 14.71 -1.36
C VAL A 26 -14.38 13.80 -1.48
N PRO A 27 -15.09 13.82 -2.63
CA PRO A 27 -16.25 12.97 -2.81
C PRO A 27 -15.89 11.49 -2.56
N PRO A 28 -16.67 10.73 -1.76
CA PRO A 28 -16.30 9.37 -1.34
C PRO A 28 -16.08 8.39 -2.50
N LYS A 29 -16.69 8.67 -3.66
CA LYS A 29 -16.44 7.93 -4.91
C LYS A 29 -14.98 8.01 -5.36
N TRP A 30 -14.34 9.17 -5.22
CA TRP A 30 -12.92 9.37 -5.56
C TRP A 30 -11.98 8.81 -4.50
N ILE A 31 -12.39 8.82 -3.23
CA ILE A 31 -11.65 8.16 -2.13
C ILE A 31 -11.56 6.65 -2.40
N GLY A 32 -12.66 6.01 -2.82
CA GLY A 32 -12.66 4.60 -3.21
C GLY A 32 -11.69 4.28 -4.35
N VAL A 33 -11.64 5.11 -5.38
CA VAL A 33 -10.68 4.97 -6.50
C VAL A 33 -9.24 5.14 -6.03
N GLY A 34 -8.98 6.12 -5.16
CA GLY A 34 -7.65 6.35 -4.57
C GLY A 34 -7.18 5.18 -3.72
N ILE A 35 -8.06 4.62 -2.88
CA ILE A 35 -7.79 3.42 -2.09
C ILE A 35 -7.51 2.22 -3.01
N LEU A 36 -8.31 2.03 -4.06
CA LEU A 36 -8.13 0.91 -4.99
C LEU A 36 -6.78 0.96 -5.71
N CYS A 37 -6.36 2.14 -6.16
CA CYS A 37 -5.03 2.33 -6.75
C CYS A 37 -3.90 2.06 -5.74
N LEU A 38 -4.01 2.54 -4.50
CA LEU A 38 -3.01 2.29 -3.46
C LEU A 38 -2.91 0.82 -3.07
N VAL A 39 -4.04 0.10 -3.02
CA VAL A 39 -4.06 -1.34 -2.79
C VAL A 39 -3.31 -2.06 -3.91
N GLY A 40 -3.46 -1.64 -5.16
CA GLY A 40 -2.68 -2.18 -6.28
C GLY A 40 -1.17 -1.97 -6.09
N ILE A 41 -0.75 -0.77 -5.70
CA ILE A 41 0.68 -0.47 -5.45
C ILE A 41 1.18 -1.24 -4.21
N ALA A 42 0.35 -1.44 -3.19
CA ALA A 42 0.64 -2.25 -2.00
C ALA A 42 1.01 -3.68 -2.37
N ILE A 43 0.21 -4.27 -3.25
CA ILE A 43 0.41 -5.64 -3.71
C ILE A 43 1.72 -5.72 -4.48
N VAL A 44 1.98 -4.79 -5.42
CA VAL A 44 3.23 -4.74 -6.20
C VAL A 44 4.45 -4.63 -5.29
N HIS A 45 4.40 -3.73 -4.30
CA HIS A 45 5.47 -3.56 -3.31
C HIS A 45 5.63 -4.77 -2.37
N GLY A 46 4.52 -5.43 -2.03
CA GLY A 46 4.54 -6.70 -1.32
C GLY A 46 5.23 -7.80 -2.14
N VAL A 47 4.87 -7.97 -3.42
CA VAL A 47 5.47 -9.03 -4.25
C VAL A 47 6.93 -8.76 -4.60
N THR A 48 7.35 -7.51 -4.78
CA THR A 48 8.78 -7.18 -4.97
C THR A 48 9.60 -7.42 -3.71
N ALA A 49 9.02 -7.20 -2.53
CA ALA A 49 9.66 -7.54 -1.26
C ALA A 49 9.73 -9.06 -1.01
N THR A 50 8.78 -9.87 -1.51
CA THR A 50 8.87 -11.34 -1.48
C THR A 50 9.75 -11.93 -2.57
N ARG A 51 10.00 -11.21 -3.67
CA ARG A 51 10.92 -11.64 -4.73
C ARG A 51 12.35 -11.52 -4.19
N GLN A 52 12.73 -12.47 -3.33
CA GLN A 52 14.12 -12.71 -2.96
C GLN A 52 14.91 -12.72 -4.27
N LYS A 53 15.90 -11.81 -4.37
CA LYS A 53 16.93 -11.91 -5.39
C LYS A 53 17.47 -13.33 -5.33
N ASP A 54 17.30 -14.09 -6.40
CA ASP A 54 17.97 -15.38 -6.54
C ASP A 54 19.46 -15.15 -6.23
N PRO A 55 20.06 -15.89 -5.27
CA PRO A 55 21.46 -15.72 -4.97
C PRO A 55 22.26 -16.04 -6.24
N PRO A 56 23.18 -15.16 -6.67
CA PRO A 56 24.05 -15.45 -7.80
C PRO A 56 24.91 -16.67 -7.43
N SER A 57 24.73 -17.76 -8.18
CA SER A 57 25.52 -18.99 -8.13
C SER A 57 26.97 -18.74 -8.53
#